data_AF-A0A956YQ08-F1
#
_entry.id   AF-A0A956YQ08-F1
#
_cell.length_a   1.000
_cell.length_b   1.000
_cell.length_c   1.000
_cell.angle_alpha   90.00
_cell.angle_beta   90.00
_cell.angle_gamma   90.00
#
_symmetry.space_group_name_H-M   'P 1'
#
loop_
_entity.id
_entity.type
_entity.pdbx_description
1 polymer ?
#
loop_
_entity_poly.entity_id
_entity_poly.type
_entity_poly.pdbx_seq_one_letter_code
_entity_poly.pdbx_strand_id
1 'polypeptide(L)'
;QRITDSASGMRVFKKEVLQKIYPLPDGLNLTPVMSTRALHEQIKMTEIPIPYSERLGRSKLSVVHDGRLFLESMVWTAMTYNPVRILGLVGLASVLIAALVLIGLVVARIGDTTSLGAWGVTAVFTALVTSVGGISIFALGVTFNYMVSIFHKQPIRQGLFRKPIFTKPINHQFGWLGILAVLLGLALGAGSLSLAISQSWPIQRVWLYLLGSAMSTLVGIQLIIYWVLLRVLEELSQREILAKRDLQGYGQ
;
A
#
# COMPACT_ATOMS: atom_id res chain seq x y z
N GLN A 1 -16.11 1.74 16.93
CA GLN A 1 -16.17 2.66 18.08
C GLN A 1 -15.47 3.98 17.73
N ARG A 2 -15.96 5.14 18.19
CA ARG A 2 -15.30 6.44 18.05
C ARG A 2 -14.69 6.80 19.41
N ILE A 3 -13.42 7.21 19.41
CA ILE A 3 -12.66 7.67 20.58
C ILE A 3 -12.22 9.09 20.24
N THR A 4 -12.44 10.02 21.17
CA THR A 4 -12.17 11.44 21.04
C THR A 4 -10.78 11.79 21.59
N ASP A 5 -10.39 11.17 22.70
CA ASP A 5 -9.07 11.33 23.32
C ASP A 5 -8.29 10.00 23.33
N SER A 6 -7.52 9.79 22.25
CA SER A 6 -6.66 8.62 22.12
C SER A 6 -5.37 8.68 22.94
N ALA A 7 -5.00 9.85 23.46
CA ALA A 7 -3.71 10.09 24.10
C ALA A 7 -3.81 10.28 25.63
N SER A 8 -5.02 10.20 26.20
CA SER A 8 -5.27 10.35 27.63
C SER A 8 -4.35 9.48 28.48
N GLY A 9 -3.68 10.11 29.45
CA GLY A 9 -2.85 9.43 30.44
C GLY A 9 -3.64 8.79 31.58
N MET A 10 -4.91 9.20 31.80
CA MET A 10 -5.76 8.67 32.85
C MET A 10 -6.66 7.56 32.30
N ARG A 11 -6.45 6.32 32.76
CA ARG A 11 -7.15 5.14 32.25
C ARG A 11 -7.41 4.11 33.33
N VAL A 12 -8.54 3.41 33.22
CA VAL A 12 -8.88 2.26 34.06
C VAL A 12 -9.31 1.11 33.16
N PHE A 13 -8.69 -0.06 33.32
CA PHE A 13 -9.05 -1.27 32.61
C PHE A 13 -8.78 -2.50 33.49
N LYS A 14 -9.45 -3.62 33.20
CA LYS A 14 -9.24 -4.88 33.91
C LYS A 14 -7.90 -5.51 33.53
N LYS A 15 -7.28 -6.27 34.43
CA LYS A 15 -6.01 -6.98 34.19
C LYS A 15 -6.03 -7.87 32.94
N GLU A 16 -7.17 -8.51 32.65
CA GLU A 16 -7.37 -9.36 31.47
C GLU A 16 -7.19 -8.61 30.14
N VAL A 17 -7.48 -7.30 30.11
CA VAL A 17 -7.27 -6.45 28.92
C VAL A 17 -5.78 -6.36 28.60
N LEU A 18 -4.93 -6.35 29.64
CA LEU A 18 -3.48 -6.19 29.50
C LEU A 18 -2.86 -7.31 28.66
N GLN A 19 -3.33 -8.55 28.86
CA GLN A 19 -2.87 -9.72 28.11
C GLN A 19 -3.16 -9.62 26.60
N LYS A 20 -4.18 -8.84 26.20
CA LYS A 20 -4.57 -8.66 24.81
C LYS A 20 -3.83 -7.51 24.11
N ILE A 21 -3.41 -6.50 24.87
CA ILE A 21 -2.81 -5.27 24.32
C ILE A 21 -1.28 -5.23 24.42
N TYR A 22 -0.64 -6.12 25.17
CA TYR A 22 0.82 -6.20 25.26
C TYR A 22 1.47 -6.81 24.01
N PRO A 23 2.74 -6.48 23.70
CA PRO A 23 3.68 -5.63 24.46
C PRO A 23 3.60 -4.14 24.09
N LEU A 24 3.42 -3.26 25.06
CA LEU A 24 3.31 -1.81 24.81
C LEU A 24 4.69 -1.15 24.75
N PRO A 25 4.83 -0.04 24.00
CA PRO A 25 6.07 0.73 23.98
C PRO A 25 6.24 1.54 25.27
N ASP A 26 7.48 1.84 25.65
CA ASP A 26 7.82 2.57 26.88
C ASP A 26 7.92 4.11 26.69
N GLY A 27 7.52 4.62 25.54
CA GLY A 27 7.62 6.04 25.17
C GLY A 27 6.30 6.83 25.30
N LEU A 28 6.33 8.09 24.86
CA LEU A 28 5.14 8.96 24.79
C LEU A 28 4.02 8.38 23.90
N ASN A 29 4.38 7.48 22.98
CA ASN A 29 3.48 6.73 22.13
C ASN A 29 2.70 5.60 22.84
N LEU A 30 2.97 5.32 24.12
CA LEU A 30 2.27 4.29 24.88
C LEU A 30 0.76 4.45 24.81
N THR A 31 0.23 5.65 25.07
CA THR A 31 -1.21 5.89 25.12
C THR A 31 -1.91 5.73 23.76
N PRO A 32 -1.44 6.31 22.64
CA PRO A 32 -2.06 6.09 21.34
C PRO A 32 -1.91 4.64 20.85
N VAL A 33 -0.80 3.96 21.12
CA VAL A 33 -0.63 2.54 20.74
C VAL A 33 -1.60 1.67 21.53
N MET A 34 -1.71 1.88 22.85
CA MET A 34 -2.69 1.18 23.68
C MET A 34 -4.12 1.36 23.16
N SER A 35 -4.53 2.60 22.83
CA SER A 35 -5.85 2.87 22.26
C SER A 35 -6.08 2.14 20.95
N THR A 36 -5.07 2.16 20.08
CA THR A 36 -5.14 1.54 18.75
C THR A 36 -5.28 0.03 18.88
N ARG A 37 -4.52 -0.60 19.77
CA ARG A 37 -4.63 -2.03 20.08
C ARG A 37 -5.95 -2.40 20.70
N ALA A 38 -6.44 -1.61 21.65
CA ALA A 38 -7.74 -1.83 22.26
C ALA A 38 -8.88 -1.74 21.23
N LEU A 39 -8.81 -0.78 20.29
CA LEU A 39 -9.75 -0.68 19.17
C LEU A 39 -9.66 -1.89 18.25
N HIS A 40 -8.45 -2.39 18.00
CA HIS A 40 -8.22 -3.53 17.12
C HIS A 40 -8.75 -4.84 17.72
N GLU A 41 -8.47 -5.09 19.00
CA GLU A 41 -8.97 -6.22 19.79
C GLU A 41 -10.46 -6.09 20.16
N GLN A 42 -11.15 -5.10 19.59
CA GLN A 42 -12.58 -4.84 19.80
C GLN A 42 -12.96 -4.69 21.27
N ILE A 43 -12.05 -4.18 22.11
CA ILE A 43 -12.28 -3.95 23.52
C ILE A 43 -13.26 -2.78 23.66
N LYS A 44 -14.35 -2.99 24.41
CA LYS A 44 -15.35 -1.95 24.67
C LYS A 44 -14.73 -0.85 25.53
N MET A 45 -14.56 0.34 24.97
CA MET A 45 -14.06 1.51 25.69
C MET A 45 -15.21 2.48 26.03
N THR A 46 -15.01 3.39 26.98
CA THR A 46 -15.94 4.48 27.29
C THR A 46 -15.11 5.68 27.77
N GLU A 47 -15.44 6.87 27.26
CA GLU A 47 -14.80 8.12 27.66
C GLU A 47 -15.69 8.82 28.67
N ILE A 48 -15.12 9.14 29.84
CA ILE A 48 -15.78 9.92 30.87
C ILE A 48 -15.13 11.31 30.86
N PRO A 49 -15.88 12.38 30.59
CA PRO A 49 -15.30 13.73 30.58
C PRO A 49 -14.81 14.10 31.98
N ILE A 50 -13.58 14.58 32.06
CA ILE A 50 -12.98 15.12 33.28
C ILE A 50 -12.65 16.60 33.06
N PRO A 51 -12.81 17.48 34.07
CA PRO A 51 -12.41 18.87 33.94
C PRO A 51 -10.88 18.96 33.81
N TYR A 52 -10.42 19.65 32.77
CA TYR A 52 -9.00 19.87 32.54
C TYR A 52 -8.60 21.22 33.14
N SER A 53 -7.69 21.21 34.11
CA SER A 53 -7.13 22.43 34.68
C SER A 53 -5.89 22.88 33.91
N GLU A 54 -5.65 24.19 33.88
CA GLU A 54 -4.44 24.72 33.28
C GLU A 54 -3.21 24.26 34.07
N ARG A 55 -2.17 23.86 33.36
CA ARG A 55 -0.96 23.30 33.97
C ARG A 55 -0.15 24.41 34.61
N LEU A 56 0.17 24.27 35.90
CA LEU A 56 1.17 25.09 36.56
C LEU A 56 2.58 24.61 36.14
N GLY A 57 3.25 25.38 35.27
CA GLY A 57 4.64 25.15 34.84
C GLY A 57 4.86 25.17 33.32
N ARG A 58 6.13 25.14 32.88
CA ARG A 58 6.50 25.11 31.46
C ARG A 58 6.35 23.69 30.88
N SER A 59 5.89 23.60 29.63
CA SER A 59 5.84 22.33 28.90
C SER A 59 7.24 21.73 28.78
N LYS A 60 7.38 20.46 29.16
CA LYS A 60 8.59 19.67 28.94
C LYS A 60 8.61 19.03 27.55
N LEU A 61 7.53 19.16 26.78
CA LEU A 61 7.38 18.60 25.45
C LEU A 61 7.84 19.61 24.40
N SER A 62 8.72 19.13 23.54
CA SER A 62 9.20 19.81 22.34
C SER A 62 8.33 19.40 21.15
N VAL A 63 7.70 20.38 20.49
CA VAL A 63 6.75 20.10 19.40
C VAL A 63 7.42 19.34 18.25
N VAL A 64 8.67 19.65 17.93
CA VAL A 64 9.38 19.07 16.79
C VAL A 64 9.98 17.70 17.11
N HIS A 65 10.74 17.58 18.20
CA HIS A 65 11.42 16.32 18.51
C HIS A 65 10.43 15.25 19.01
N ASP A 66 9.53 15.60 19.92
CA ASP A 66 8.50 14.65 20.37
C ASP A 66 7.47 14.40 19.27
N GLY A 67 7.13 15.42 18.48
CA GLY A 67 6.24 15.27 17.32
C GLY A 67 6.75 14.24 16.30
N ARG A 68 8.05 14.23 16.00
CA ARG A 68 8.66 13.23 15.12
C ARG A 68 8.56 11.81 15.70
N LEU A 69 8.88 11.64 16.99
CA LEU A 69 8.78 10.34 17.68
C LEU A 69 7.34 9.82 17.68
N PHE A 70 6.37 10.70 17.93
CA PHE A 70 4.95 10.38 17.84
C PHE A 70 4.54 9.97 16.43
N LEU A 71 4.91 10.74 15.41
CA LEU A 71 4.60 10.44 14.02
C LEU A 71 5.20 9.09 13.60
N GLU A 72 6.47 8.86 13.91
CA GLU A 72 7.17 7.61 13.64
C GLU A 72 6.44 6.42 14.28
N SER A 73 6.04 6.55 15.54
CA SER A 73 5.26 5.50 16.20
C SER A 73 3.90 5.29 15.56
N MET A 74 3.20 6.34 15.13
CA MET A 74 1.89 6.20 14.47
C MET A 74 2.05 5.48 13.13
N VAL A 75 3.07 5.85 12.35
CA VAL A 75 3.39 5.23 11.05
C VAL A 75 3.73 3.75 11.23
N TRP A 76 4.63 3.41 12.17
CA TRP A 76 5.00 2.01 12.43
C TRP A 76 3.83 1.18 12.97
N THR A 77 3.02 1.75 13.87
CA THR A 77 1.82 1.08 14.36
C THR A 77 0.85 0.83 13.22
N ALA A 78 0.59 1.83 12.38
CA ALA A 78 -0.28 1.69 11.21
C ALA A 78 0.27 0.67 10.21
N MET A 79 1.58 0.63 9.95
CA MET A 79 2.20 -0.38 9.08
C MET A 79 2.13 -1.79 9.67
N THR A 80 2.19 -1.93 10.99
CA THR A 80 2.07 -3.23 11.66
C THR A 80 0.66 -3.80 11.57
N TYR A 81 -0.37 -2.94 11.67
CA TYR A 81 -1.77 -3.38 11.67
C TYR A 81 -2.46 -3.33 10.31
N ASN A 82 -2.11 -2.38 9.44
CA ASN A 82 -2.70 -2.17 8.12
C ASN A 82 -1.69 -1.49 7.16
N PRO A 83 -0.68 -2.25 6.69
CA PRO A 83 0.36 -1.72 5.79
C PRO A 83 -0.20 -1.28 4.43
N VAL A 84 -1.24 -1.97 3.91
CA VAL A 84 -1.91 -1.60 2.65
C VAL A 84 -2.40 -0.17 2.69
N ARG A 85 -2.87 0.34 3.83
CA ARG A 85 -3.43 1.68 3.87
C ARG A 85 -2.40 2.76 3.58
N ILE A 86 -1.18 2.66 4.12
CA ILE A 86 -0.13 3.65 3.87
C ILE A 86 0.51 3.38 2.51
N LEU A 87 1.05 2.18 2.33
CA LEU A 87 1.79 1.82 1.11
C LEU A 87 0.89 1.83 -0.12
N GLY A 88 -0.33 1.31 -0.01
CA GLY A 88 -1.27 1.33 -1.11
C GLY A 88 -1.76 2.73 -1.46
N LEU A 89 -1.89 3.66 -0.51
CA LEU A 89 -2.26 5.06 -0.83
C LEU A 89 -1.12 5.78 -1.54
N VAL A 90 0.12 5.58 -1.09
CA VAL A 90 1.32 6.11 -1.76
C VAL A 90 1.44 5.53 -3.17
N GLY A 91 1.27 4.21 -3.31
CA GLY A 91 1.30 3.55 -4.62
C GLY A 91 0.21 4.05 -5.56
N LEU A 92 -1.03 4.19 -5.07
CA LEU A 92 -2.15 4.71 -5.85
C LEU A 92 -1.93 6.16 -6.28
N ALA A 93 -1.45 7.03 -5.38
CA ALA A 93 -1.11 8.41 -5.72
C ALA A 93 -0.03 8.48 -6.81
N SER A 94 0.98 7.61 -6.71
CA SER A 94 2.06 7.52 -7.70
C SER A 94 1.55 7.10 -9.09
N VAL A 95 0.65 6.10 -9.13
CA VAL A 95 0.01 5.65 -10.38
C VAL A 95 -0.91 6.72 -10.96
N LEU A 96 -1.62 7.48 -10.11
CA LEU A 96 -2.43 8.62 -10.56
C LEU A 96 -1.58 9.71 -11.23
N ILE A 97 -0.42 10.03 -10.66
CA ILE A 97 0.52 10.99 -11.27
C ILE A 97 0.96 10.49 -12.65
N ALA A 98 1.37 9.23 -12.77
CA ALA A 98 1.74 8.65 -14.05
C ALA A 98 0.58 8.66 -15.07
N ALA A 99 -0.64 8.37 -14.63
CA ALA A 99 -1.84 8.40 -15.47
C ALA A 99 -2.15 9.83 -15.96
N LEU A 100 -2.01 10.84 -15.11
CA LEU A 100 -2.21 12.24 -15.50
C LEU A 100 -1.18 12.68 -16.56
N VAL A 101 0.07 12.28 -16.42
CA VAL A 101 1.10 12.55 -17.43
C VAL A 101 0.77 11.84 -18.74
N LEU A 102 0.33 10.58 -18.70
CA LEU A 102 -0.07 9.83 -19.88
C LEU A 102 -1.24 10.50 -20.61
N ILE A 103 -2.27 10.92 -19.87
CA ILE A 103 -3.41 11.66 -20.42
C ILE A 103 -2.94 12.98 -21.04
N GLY A 104 -2.08 13.73 -20.35
CA GLY A 104 -1.50 14.96 -20.88
C GLY A 104 -0.73 14.73 -22.18
N LEU A 105 0.00 13.63 -22.29
CA LEU A 105 0.71 13.24 -23.51
C LEU A 105 -0.27 12.89 -24.65
N VAL A 106 -1.35 12.16 -24.37
CA VAL A 106 -2.38 11.83 -25.36
C VAL A 106 -3.07 13.11 -25.86
N VAL A 107 -3.44 14.02 -24.95
CA VAL A 107 -4.05 15.30 -25.32
C VAL A 107 -3.11 16.16 -26.16
N ALA A 108 -1.84 16.26 -25.77
CA ALA A 108 -0.83 16.99 -26.56
C ALA A 108 -0.65 16.39 -27.97
N ARG A 109 -0.77 15.06 -28.09
CA ARG A 109 -0.67 14.36 -29.37
C ARG A 109 -1.87 14.56 -30.28
N ILE A 110 -3.07 14.74 -29.70
CA ILE A 110 -4.29 15.08 -30.45
C ILE A 110 -4.25 16.54 -30.90
N GLY A 111 -3.63 17.43 -30.12
CA GLY A 111 -3.42 18.84 -30.48
C GLY A 111 -2.25 19.10 -31.43
N ASP A 112 -1.88 18.13 -32.28
CA ASP A 112 -0.81 18.21 -33.28
C ASP A 112 0.60 18.59 -32.79
N THR A 113 0.86 18.50 -31.48
CA THR A 113 2.20 18.75 -30.94
C THR A 113 3.08 17.52 -31.15
N THR A 114 3.96 17.57 -32.15
CA THR A 114 4.85 16.45 -32.52
C THR A 114 6.22 16.49 -31.86
N SER A 115 6.55 17.55 -31.12
CA SER A 115 7.83 17.72 -30.43
C SER A 115 7.65 17.71 -28.91
N LEU A 116 8.45 16.88 -28.22
CA LEU A 116 8.58 16.97 -26.77
C LEU A 116 9.74 17.91 -26.44
N GLY A 117 9.43 19.02 -25.76
CA GLY A 117 10.45 19.85 -25.11
C GLY A 117 11.05 19.14 -23.89
N ALA A 118 12.07 19.77 -23.27
CA ALA A 118 12.75 19.22 -22.09
C ALA A 118 11.78 18.85 -20.95
N TRP A 119 10.78 19.70 -20.68
CA TRP A 119 9.74 19.43 -19.68
C TRP A 119 8.87 18.22 -20.01
N GLY A 120 8.58 17.97 -21.29
CA GLY A 120 7.83 16.81 -21.74
C GLY A 120 8.62 15.52 -21.54
N VAL A 121 9.92 15.53 -21.84
CA VAL A 121 10.80 14.38 -21.59
C VAL A 121 10.88 14.09 -20.10
N THR A 122 11.09 15.11 -19.26
CA THR A 122 11.10 14.95 -17.80
C THR A 122 9.77 14.40 -17.28
N ALA A 123 8.64 14.87 -17.80
CA ALA A 123 7.32 14.34 -17.43
C ALA A 123 7.19 12.85 -17.77
N VAL A 124 7.59 12.42 -18.97
CA VAL A 124 7.51 11.01 -19.36
C VAL A 124 8.43 10.12 -18.52
N PHE A 125 9.64 10.58 -18.21
CA PHE A 125 10.56 9.83 -17.33
C PHE A 125 10.03 9.76 -15.89
N THR A 126 9.50 10.86 -15.36
CA THR A 126 8.88 10.85 -14.02
C THR A 126 7.65 9.95 -13.99
N ALA A 127 6.84 9.90 -15.05
CA ALA A 127 5.72 8.97 -15.18
C ALA A 127 6.18 7.50 -15.18
N LEU A 128 7.28 7.17 -15.86
CA LEU A 128 7.85 5.82 -15.82
C LEU A 128 8.25 5.43 -14.39
N VAL A 129 9.02 6.30 -13.71
CA VAL A 129 9.53 6.03 -12.35
C VAL A 129 8.38 5.92 -11.36
N THR A 130 7.41 6.84 -11.42
CA THR A 130 6.24 6.84 -10.52
C THR A 130 5.26 5.71 -10.82
N SER A 131 5.13 5.27 -12.08
CA SER A 131 4.31 4.11 -12.43
C SER A 131 4.92 2.81 -11.91
N VAL A 132 6.18 2.52 -12.25
CA VAL A 132 6.86 1.29 -11.83
C VAL A 132 6.99 1.27 -10.31
N GLY A 133 7.50 2.36 -9.71
CA GLY A 133 7.63 2.48 -8.26
C GLY A 133 6.28 2.45 -7.54
N GLY A 134 5.26 3.10 -8.08
CA GLY A 134 3.92 3.14 -7.51
C GLY A 134 3.27 1.76 -7.45
N ILE A 135 3.35 0.99 -8.54
CA ILE A 135 2.85 -0.39 -8.60
C ILE A 135 3.65 -1.30 -7.65
N SER A 136 4.98 -1.11 -7.58
CA SER A 136 5.85 -1.82 -6.62
C SER A 136 5.38 -1.62 -5.18
N ILE A 137 5.22 -0.36 -4.77
CA ILE A 137 4.85 0.02 -3.40
C ILE A 137 3.43 -0.48 -3.09
N PHE A 138 2.51 -0.38 -4.06
CA PHE A 138 1.14 -0.88 -3.91
C PHE A 138 1.13 -2.38 -3.65
N ALA A 139 1.81 -3.16 -4.50
CA ALA A 139 1.86 -4.60 -4.39
C ALA A 139 2.61 -5.09 -3.14
N LEU A 140 3.66 -4.36 -2.73
CA LEU A 140 4.32 -4.55 -1.44
C LEU A 140 3.35 -4.36 -0.28
N GLY A 141 2.55 -3.29 -0.31
CA GLY A 141 1.50 -3.04 0.67
C GLY A 141 0.55 -4.23 0.79
N VAL A 142 -0.01 -4.68 -0.34
CA VAL A 142 -0.91 -5.84 -0.42
C VAL A 142 -0.26 -7.09 0.18
N THR A 143 0.99 -7.35 -0.16
CA THR A 143 1.76 -8.50 0.33
C THR A 143 1.92 -8.45 1.85
N PHE A 144 2.37 -7.33 2.40
CA PHE A 144 2.51 -7.18 3.85
C PHE A 144 1.17 -7.33 4.58
N ASN A 145 0.08 -6.82 4.01
CA ASN A 145 -1.23 -6.98 4.64
C ASN A 145 -1.68 -8.44 4.65
N TYR A 146 -1.34 -9.19 3.61
CA TYR A 146 -1.54 -10.63 3.58
C TYR A 146 -0.70 -11.32 4.65
N MET A 147 0.59 -11.00 4.76
CA MET A 147 1.47 -11.54 5.81
C MET A 147 0.93 -11.25 7.21
N VAL A 148 0.57 -10.00 7.50
CA VAL A 148 -0.01 -9.60 8.80
C VAL A 148 -1.28 -10.40 9.10
N SER A 149 -2.11 -10.65 8.10
CA SER A 149 -3.34 -11.43 8.25
C SER A 149 -3.10 -12.92 8.54
N ILE A 150 -1.95 -13.48 8.14
CA ILE A 150 -1.57 -14.85 8.50
C ILE A 150 -1.18 -14.93 9.99
N PHE A 151 -0.41 -13.96 10.47
CA PHE A 151 0.07 -13.96 11.86
C PHE A 151 -1.01 -13.58 12.88
N HIS A 152 -2.01 -12.80 12.48
CA HIS A 152 -3.11 -12.37 13.36
C HIS A 152 -4.36 -13.21 13.13
N LYS A 153 -4.73 -14.05 14.11
CA LYS A 153 -5.86 -15.00 14.05
C LYS A 153 -7.26 -14.37 13.93
N GLN A 154 -7.38 -13.04 14.00
CA GLN A 154 -8.64 -12.33 13.80
C GLN A 154 -8.70 -11.76 12.38
N PRO A 155 -9.83 -11.84 11.67
CA PRO A 155 -9.92 -11.37 10.29
C PRO A 155 -9.78 -9.85 10.25
N ILE A 156 -8.56 -9.36 9.96
CA ILE A 156 -8.27 -7.94 9.77
C ILE A 156 -8.81 -7.55 8.40
N ARG A 157 -10.14 -7.34 8.31
CA ARG A 157 -10.77 -6.74 7.13
C ARG A 157 -10.50 -5.23 7.12
N GLN A 158 -9.27 -4.84 6.84
CA GLN A 158 -8.95 -3.46 6.55
C GLN A 158 -8.26 -3.38 5.20
N GLY A 159 -9.05 -3.22 4.14
CA GLY A 159 -8.51 -2.89 2.82
C GLY A 159 -7.96 -1.47 2.77
N LEU A 160 -7.52 -1.06 1.57
CA LEU A 160 -7.07 0.31 1.28
C LEU A 160 -8.07 1.37 1.74
N PHE A 161 -9.36 1.04 1.61
CA PHE A 161 -10.47 1.83 2.09
C PHE A 161 -11.17 1.13 3.25
N ARG A 162 -11.69 1.92 4.20
CA ARG A 162 -12.41 1.45 5.40
C ARG A 162 -13.60 0.54 5.06
N LYS A 163 -14.13 0.61 3.84
CA LYS A 163 -15.09 -0.32 3.24
C LYS A 163 -14.45 -0.96 2.01
N PRO A 164 -14.57 -2.28 1.79
CA PRO A 164 -14.07 -2.91 0.57
C PRO A 164 -14.84 -2.38 -0.64
N ILE A 165 -14.13 -1.75 -1.59
CA ILE A 165 -14.73 -1.27 -2.86
C ILE A 165 -15.01 -2.44 -3.80
N PHE A 166 -14.22 -3.52 -3.72
CA PHE A 166 -14.38 -4.73 -4.52
C PHE A 166 -14.70 -5.93 -3.61
N THR A 167 -15.73 -6.70 -3.99
CA THR A 167 -16.19 -7.91 -3.27
C THR A 167 -15.24 -9.09 -3.44
N LYS A 168 -14.37 -9.06 -4.46
CA LYS A 168 -13.26 -10.00 -4.66
C LYS A 168 -11.94 -9.22 -4.61
N PRO A 169 -10.88 -9.74 -3.95
CA PRO A 169 -9.59 -9.08 -3.94
C PRO A 169 -9.02 -9.03 -5.37
N ILE A 170 -8.61 -7.83 -5.81
CA ILE A 170 -8.01 -7.57 -7.14
C ILE A 170 -6.77 -8.44 -7.39
N ASN A 171 -6.14 -8.96 -6.32
CA ASN A 171 -4.93 -9.76 -6.35
C ASN A 171 -4.96 -10.93 -7.35
N HIS A 172 -6.11 -11.58 -7.54
CA HIS A 172 -6.23 -12.70 -8.48
C HIS A 172 -6.13 -12.25 -9.96
N GLN A 173 -6.40 -10.97 -10.23
CA GLN A 173 -6.30 -10.38 -11.57
C GLN A 173 -4.87 -9.97 -11.93
N PHE A 174 -3.95 -9.88 -10.95
CA PHE A 174 -2.56 -9.47 -11.20
C PHE A 174 -1.83 -10.39 -12.19
N GLY A 175 -2.11 -11.70 -12.18
CA GLY A 175 -1.49 -12.64 -13.12
C GLY A 175 -1.86 -12.33 -14.58
N TRP A 176 -3.16 -12.23 -14.87
CA TRP A 176 -3.64 -11.93 -16.23
C TRP A 176 -3.24 -10.53 -16.70
N LEU A 177 -3.34 -9.53 -15.83
CA LEU A 177 -2.90 -8.16 -16.13
C LEU A 177 -1.39 -8.11 -16.41
N GLY A 178 -0.60 -8.86 -15.65
CA GLY A 178 0.84 -8.97 -15.84
C GLY A 178 1.21 -9.58 -17.18
N ILE A 179 0.60 -10.72 -17.54
CA ILE A 179 0.83 -11.39 -18.83
C ILE A 179 0.45 -10.46 -20.00
N LEU A 180 -0.70 -9.80 -19.91
CA LEU A 180 -1.17 -8.87 -20.94
C LEU A 180 -0.18 -7.70 -21.09
N ALA A 181 0.28 -7.11 -19.98
CA ALA A 181 1.25 -6.01 -19.99
C ALA A 181 2.61 -6.42 -20.56
N VAL A 182 3.10 -7.64 -20.28
CA VAL A 182 4.33 -8.17 -20.90
C VAL A 182 4.14 -8.35 -22.40
N LEU A 183 3.05 -8.98 -22.84
CA LEU A 183 2.76 -9.19 -24.26
C LEU A 183 2.64 -7.87 -25.01
N LEU A 184 1.93 -6.90 -24.43
CA LEU A 184 1.78 -5.56 -25.00
C LEU A 184 3.13 -4.84 -25.09
N GLY A 185 3.94 -4.93 -24.03
CA GLY A 185 5.29 -4.36 -24.02
C GLY A 185 6.18 -4.98 -25.10
N LEU A 186 6.24 -6.30 -25.20
CA LEU A 186 7.00 -7.00 -26.24
C LEU A 186 6.51 -6.67 -27.65
N ALA A 187 5.20 -6.59 -27.86
CA ALA A 187 4.61 -6.22 -29.14
C ALA A 187 4.96 -4.77 -29.55
N LEU A 188 4.88 -3.83 -28.60
CA LEU A 188 5.30 -2.44 -28.83
C LEU A 188 6.81 -2.35 -29.13
N GLY A 189 7.64 -3.09 -28.37
CA GLY A 189 9.08 -3.15 -28.58
C GLY A 189 9.44 -3.70 -29.96
N ALA A 190 8.92 -4.88 -30.31
CA ALA A 190 9.14 -5.51 -31.61
C ALA A 190 8.60 -4.66 -32.76
N GLY A 191 7.41 -4.07 -32.62
CA GLY A 191 6.83 -3.17 -33.61
C GLY A 191 7.70 -1.92 -33.81
N SER A 192 8.19 -1.32 -32.73
CA SER A 192 9.08 -0.15 -32.80
C SER A 192 10.41 -0.46 -33.48
N LEU A 193 10.98 -1.65 -33.22
CA LEU A 193 12.22 -2.11 -33.84
C LEU A 193 12.02 -2.45 -35.32
N SER A 194 10.92 -3.11 -35.66
CA SER A 194 10.55 -3.41 -37.06
C SER A 194 10.36 -2.13 -37.87
N LEU A 195 9.70 -1.10 -37.31
CA LEU A 195 9.53 0.19 -37.97
C LEU A 195 10.85 0.96 -38.10
N ALA A 196 11.73 0.89 -37.10
CA ALA A 196 13.05 1.50 -37.15
C ALA A 196 13.91 0.90 -38.28
N ILE A 197 13.88 -0.43 -38.45
CA ILE A 197 14.67 -1.13 -39.47
C ILE A 197 14.02 -0.98 -40.87
N SER A 198 12.71 -1.19 -40.98
CA SER A 198 12.03 -1.26 -42.29
C SER A 198 11.78 0.10 -42.92
N GLN A 199 11.57 1.13 -42.10
CA GLN A 199 11.12 2.45 -42.57
C GLN A 199 12.08 3.58 -42.20
N SER A 200 13.27 3.23 -41.68
CA SER A 200 14.36 4.14 -41.31
C SER A 200 13.91 5.29 -40.40
N TRP A 201 13.01 5.01 -39.46
CA TRP A 201 12.49 6.05 -38.58
C TRP A 201 13.60 6.63 -37.70
N PRO A 202 13.67 7.98 -37.57
CA PRO A 202 14.64 8.61 -36.68
C PRO A 202 14.43 8.14 -35.23
N ILE A 203 15.53 7.85 -34.54
CA ILE A 203 15.57 7.38 -33.14
C ILE A 203 14.75 8.29 -32.20
N GLN A 204 14.69 9.59 -32.52
CA GLN A 204 13.91 10.61 -31.83
C GLN A 204 12.39 10.37 -31.83
N ARG A 205 11.86 9.54 -32.73
CA ARG A 205 10.45 9.11 -32.72
C ARG A 205 10.25 7.76 -32.05
N VAL A 206 11.25 6.88 -32.12
CA VAL A 206 11.16 5.49 -31.66
C VAL A 206 11.39 5.39 -30.14
N TRP A 207 12.20 6.27 -29.54
CA TRP A 207 12.54 6.20 -28.11
C TRP A 207 11.31 6.23 -27.19
N LEU A 208 10.27 7.01 -27.52
CA LEU A 208 9.06 7.11 -26.70
C LEU A 208 8.30 5.77 -26.69
N TYR A 209 8.20 5.10 -27.84
CA TYR A 209 7.56 3.79 -27.94
C TYR A 209 8.39 2.70 -27.27
N LEU A 210 9.71 2.76 -27.38
CA LEU A 210 10.63 1.87 -26.66
C LEU A 210 10.51 2.05 -25.14
N LEU A 211 10.37 3.29 -24.67
CA LEU A 211 10.18 3.61 -23.26
C LEU A 211 8.82 3.10 -22.75
N GLY A 212 7.74 3.27 -23.53
CA GLY A 212 6.43 2.69 -23.21
C GLY A 212 6.46 1.17 -23.18
N SER A 213 7.15 0.54 -24.15
CA SER A 213 7.42 -0.90 -24.18
C SER A 213 8.13 -1.36 -22.91
N ALA A 214 9.24 -0.72 -22.55
CA ALA A 214 10.02 -1.04 -21.35
C ALA A 214 9.20 -0.87 -20.06
N MET A 215 8.41 0.20 -19.96
CA MET A 215 7.52 0.42 -18.81
C MET A 215 6.49 -0.70 -18.69
N SER A 216 5.83 -1.06 -19.81
CA SER A 216 4.82 -2.12 -19.84
C SER A 216 5.38 -3.49 -19.51
N THR A 217 6.57 -3.84 -20.02
CA THR A 217 7.23 -5.12 -19.70
C THR A 217 7.67 -5.18 -18.25
N LEU A 218 8.28 -4.12 -17.70
CA LEU A 218 8.72 -4.08 -16.30
C LEU A 218 7.55 -4.21 -15.33
N VAL A 219 6.47 -3.45 -15.57
CA VAL A 219 5.24 -3.55 -14.77
C VAL A 219 4.64 -4.95 -14.90
N GLY A 220 4.59 -5.51 -16.12
CA GLY A 220 4.03 -6.83 -16.35
C GLY A 220 4.79 -7.93 -15.62
N ILE A 221 6.12 -7.95 -15.71
CA ILE A 221 7.00 -8.88 -14.98
C ILE A 221 6.76 -8.73 -13.47
N GLN A 222 6.71 -7.50 -12.98
CA GLN A 222 6.52 -7.23 -11.56
C GLN A 222 5.17 -7.74 -11.03
N LEU A 223 4.09 -7.52 -11.78
CA LEU A 223 2.76 -8.04 -11.42
C LEU A 223 2.73 -9.56 -11.39
N ILE A 224 3.43 -10.24 -12.31
CA ILE A 224 3.56 -11.70 -12.33
C ILE A 224 4.30 -12.17 -11.07
N ILE A 225 5.42 -11.54 -10.71
CA ILE A 225 6.20 -11.88 -9.50
C ILE A 225 5.32 -11.77 -8.25
N TYR A 226 4.60 -10.66 -8.10
CA TYR A 226 3.70 -10.47 -6.95
C TYR A 226 2.51 -11.43 -6.95
N TRP A 227 1.97 -11.77 -8.13
CA TRP A 227 0.92 -12.77 -8.24
C TRP A 227 1.39 -14.14 -7.77
N VAL A 228 2.57 -14.60 -8.22
CA VAL A 228 3.18 -15.86 -7.75
C VAL A 228 3.40 -15.81 -6.25
N LEU A 229 3.97 -14.73 -5.73
CA LEU A 229 4.23 -14.56 -4.29
C LEU A 229 2.93 -14.67 -3.48
N LEU A 230 1.88 -13.94 -3.86
CA LEU A 230 0.60 -13.97 -3.17
C LEU A 230 -0.05 -15.36 -3.25
N ARG A 231 0.06 -16.03 -4.41
CA ARG A 231 -0.47 -17.39 -4.59
C ARG A 231 0.20 -18.40 -3.65
N VAL A 232 1.53 -18.35 -3.55
CA VAL A 232 2.30 -19.20 -2.63
C VAL A 232 1.90 -18.94 -1.18
N LEU A 233 1.78 -17.67 -0.78
CA LEU A 233 1.32 -17.32 0.58
C LEU A 233 -0.10 -17.81 0.86
N GLU A 234 -1.00 -17.74 -0.14
CA GLU A 234 -2.36 -18.22 -0.02
C GLU A 234 -2.44 -19.73 0.16
N GLU A 235 -1.68 -20.49 -0.63
CA GLU A 235 -1.61 -21.94 -0.49
C GLU A 235 -0.99 -22.39 0.84
N LEU A 236 0.06 -21.71 1.30
CA LEU A 236 0.66 -21.99 2.62
C LEU A 236 -0.34 -21.76 3.76
N SER A 237 -1.10 -20.65 3.71
CA SER A 237 -2.12 -20.34 4.70
C SER A 237 -3.27 -21.35 4.69
N GLN A 238 -3.76 -21.73 3.50
CA GLN A 238 -4.82 -22.75 3.38
C GLN A 238 -4.36 -24.11 3.88
N ARG A 239 -3.12 -24.51 3.59
CA ARG A 239 -2.55 -25.78 4.06
C ARG A 239 -2.52 -25.88 5.58
N GLU A 240 -2.15 -24.81 6.29
CA GLU A 240 -2.20 -24.80 7.76
C GLU A 240 -3.61 -24.95 8.31
N ILE A 241 -4.60 -24.31 7.68
CA ILE A 241 -6.01 -24.39 8.09
C ILE A 241 -6.54 -25.80 7.85
N LEU A 242 -6.27 -26.37 6.68
CA LEU A 242 -6.67 -27.74 6.33
C LEU A 242 -6.00 -28.77 7.24
N ALA A 243 -4.69 -28.65 7.49
CA ALA A 243 -3.98 -29.53 8.41
C ALA A 243 -4.54 -29.45 9.84
N LYS A 244 -4.88 -28.25 10.33
CA LYS A 244 -5.57 -28.08 11.63
C LYS A 244 -6.95 -28.74 11.64
N ARG A 245 -7.71 -28.61 10.55
CA ARG A 245 -9.03 -29.22 10.40
C ARG A 245 -8.97 -30.75 10.37
N ASP A 246 -8.02 -31.30 9.63
CA ASP A 246 -7.80 -32.75 9.56
C ASP A 246 -7.33 -33.32 10.91
N LEU A 247 -6.45 -32.61 11.63
CA LEU A 247 -6.02 -32.97 12.98
C LEU A 247 -7.13 -32.87 14.03
N GLN A 248 -8.11 -31.97 13.84
CA GLN A 248 -9.28 -31.85 14.72
C GLN A 248 -10.34 -32.93 14.46
N GLY A 249 -10.19 -33.72 13.39
CA GLY A 249 -11.14 -34.76 13.00
C GLY A 249 -12.43 -34.19 12.41
N TYR A 250 -13.02 -34.93 11.46
CA TYR A 250 -14.33 -34.63 10.88
C TYR A 250 -15.47 -34.92 11.89
N GLY A 251 -15.49 -34.25 13.03
CA GLY A 251 -16.48 -34.50 14.06
C GLY A 251 -16.59 -33.41 15.09
N GLN A 252 -17.30 -32.32 14.74
CA GLN A 252 -18.59 -31.91 15.34
C GLN A 252 -19.35 -31.05 14.32
#